data_AF-A0A852KRW7-F1
#
_entry.id   AF-A0A852KRW7-F1
#
_cell.length_a   1.000
_cell.length_b   1.000
_cell.length_c   1.000
_cell.angle_alpha   90.00
_cell.angle_beta   90.00
_cell.angle_gamma   90.00
#
_symmetry.space_group_name_H-M   'P 1'
#
loop_
_entity.id
_entity.type
_entity.pdbx_description
1 polymer ?
#
loop_
_entity_poly.entity_id
_entity_poly.type
_entity_poly.pdbx_seq_one_letter_code
_entity_poly.pdbx_strand_id
1 'polypeptide(L)'
;QLILFGLSNQMVVTFKEENTLTFKHLFLKDYVDGAEDSYAVYTQQQLYQHMFYAVDKYLALGKDSLGRYAYARGANASALALCQRYYRKGSIDPANDTFNIDPKVVT
;
A
#
# COMPACT_ATOMS: atom_id res chain seq x y z
N GLN A 1 20.34 -21.74 25.48
CA GLN A 1 20.37 -21.51 24.02
C GLN A 1 19.08 -20.87 23.50
N LEU A 2 17.90 -21.36 23.91
CA LEU A 2 16.59 -20.83 23.45
C LEU A 2 16.32 -19.36 23.82
N ILE A 3 16.72 -18.91 25.01
CA ILE A 3 16.48 -17.52 25.46
C ILE A 3 17.21 -16.49 24.58
N LEU A 4 18.50 -16.71 24.29
CA LEU A 4 19.29 -15.82 23.43
C LEU A 4 18.74 -15.77 22.00
N PHE A 5 18.30 -16.91 21.48
CA PHE A 5 17.62 -17.00 20.19
C PHE A 5 16.29 -16.24 20.20
N GLY A 6 15.49 -16.41 21.26
CA GLY A 6 14.22 -15.72 21.44
C GLY A 6 14.38 -14.19 21.50
N LEU A 7 15.38 -13.69 22.22
CA LEU A 7 15.69 -12.25 22.30
C LEU A 7 16.08 -11.69 20.92
N SER A 8 16.91 -12.41 20.16
CA SER A 8 17.30 -11.99 18.81
C SER A 8 16.10 -11.94 17.86
N ASN A 9 15.25 -12.96 17.87
CA ASN A 9 14.08 -12.99 17.01
C ASN A 9 13.06 -11.93 17.40
N GLN A 10 12.85 -11.70 18.69
CA GLN A 10 11.96 -10.66 19.17
C GLN A 10 12.39 -9.28 18.66
N MET A 11 13.69 -8.96 18.67
CA MET A 11 14.18 -7.70 18.13
C MET A 11 13.89 -7.54 16.64
N VAL A 12 14.04 -8.61 15.84
CA VAL A 12 13.73 -8.57 14.40
C VAL A 12 12.23 -8.39 14.16
N VAL A 13 11.40 -9.08 14.94
CA VAL A 13 9.93 -8.97 14.87
C VAL A 13 9.50 -7.55 15.23
N THR A 14 9.94 -7.03 16.37
CA THR A 14 9.62 -5.66 16.79
C THR A 14 10.10 -4.63 15.77
N PHE A 15 11.33 -4.77 15.24
CA PHE A 15 11.81 -3.88 14.18
C PHE A 15 10.88 -3.90 12.95
N LYS A 16 10.44 -5.09 12.52
CA LYS A 16 9.52 -5.23 11.40
C LYS A 16 8.15 -4.60 11.69
N GLU A 17 7.58 -4.86 12.87
CA GLU A 17 6.26 -4.39 13.27
C GLU A 17 6.22 -2.87 13.37
N GLU A 18 7.18 -2.27 14.08
CA GLU A 18 7.30 -0.81 14.25
C GLU A 18 7.52 -0.09 12.91
N ASN A 19 8.35 -0.64 12.02
CA ASN A 19 8.53 -0.07 10.67
C ASN A 19 7.27 -0.21 9.82
N THR A 20 6.55 -1.34 9.94
CA THR A 20 5.28 -1.55 9.22
C THR A 20 4.23 -0.54 9.69
N LEU A 21 4.12 -0.31 11.00
CA LEU A 21 3.22 0.69 11.57
C LEU A 21 3.60 2.10 11.11
N THR A 22 4.90 2.43 11.13
CA THR A 22 5.42 3.71 10.62
C THR A 22 5.02 3.93 9.15
N PHE A 23 5.13 2.91 8.30
CA PHE A 23 4.73 3.01 6.90
C PHE A 23 3.23 3.19 6.70
N LYS A 24 2.38 2.61 7.57
CA LYS A 24 0.93 2.88 7.54
C LYS A 24 0.68 4.36 7.78
N HIS A 25 1.26 4.94 8.84
CA HIS A 25 1.12 6.36 9.15
C HIS A 25 1.71 7.30 8.09
N LEU A 26 2.79 6.89 7.41
CA LEU A 26 3.42 7.71 6.36
C LEU A 26 2.63 7.70 5.05
N PHE A 27 2.18 6.52 4.60
CA PHE A 27 1.66 6.36 3.22
C PHE A 27 0.14 6.26 3.14
N LEU A 28 -0.54 5.85 4.22
CA LEU A 28 -2.00 5.82 4.27
C LEU A 28 -2.50 7.13 4.84
N LYS A 29 -3.09 7.96 3.97
CA LYS A 29 -3.66 9.25 4.37
C LYS A 29 -4.73 9.05 5.44
N ASP A 30 -4.65 9.83 6.52
CA ASP A 30 -5.60 9.83 7.64
C ASP A 30 -5.75 8.48 8.36
N TYR A 31 -4.72 7.62 8.31
CA TYR A 31 -4.69 6.36 9.06
C TYR A 31 -4.65 6.60 10.56
N VAL A 32 -5.35 5.75 11.31
CA VAL A 32 -5.38 5.74 12.78
C VAL A 32 -5.15 4.33 13.29
N ASP A 33 -4.55 4.23 14.48
CA ASP A 33 -4.23 2.93 15.07
C ASP A 33 -5.50 2.10 15.32
N GLY A 34 -5.44 0.82 14.96
CA GLY A 34 -6.57 -0.11 15.08
C GLY A 34 -7.56 -0.08 13.91
N ALA A 35 -7.37 0.77 12.89
CA ALA A 35 -8.23 0.83 11.71
C ALA A 35 -7.87 -0.16 10.59
N GLU A 36 -7.03 -1.16 10.85
CA GLU A 36 -6.48 -2.04 9.80
C GLU A 36 -7.56 -2.70 8.93
N ASP A 37 -8.64 -3.16 9.55
CA ASP A 37 -9.73 -3.86 8.87
C ASP A 37 -10.85 -2.93 8.36
N SER A 38 -10.84 -1.66 8.78
CA SER A 38 -11.91 -0.68 8.49
C SER A 38 -11.46 0.49 7.63
N TYR A 39 -10.16 0.64 7.39
CA TYR A 39 -9.60 1.70 6.55
C TYR A 39 -10.03 1.52 5.08
N ALA A 40 -10.90 2.40 4.60
CA ALA A 40 -11.43 2.36 3.25
C ALA A 40 -11.77 3.76 2.71
N VAL A 41 -11.85 3.88 1.38
CA VAL A 41 -12.31 5.08 0.67
C VAL A 41 -13.62 4.78 -0.06
N TYR A 42 -14.54 5.74 -0.10
CA TYR A 42 -15.92 5.51 -0.58
C TYR A 42 -16.29 6.34 -1.80
N THR A 43 -15.39 7.21 -2.26
CA THR A 43 -15.58 8.04 -3.45
C THR A 43 -14.38 7.95 -4.39
N GLN A 44 -14.62 8.14 -5.69
CA GLN A 44 -13.55 8.14 -6.69
C GLN A 44 -12.54 9.25 -6.41
N GLN A 45 -13.01 10.44 -5.99
CA GLN A 45 -12.14 11.55 -5.64
C GLN A 45 -11.21 11.20 -4.46
N GLN A 46 -11.74 10.59 -3.41
CA GLN A 46 -10.93 10.12 -2.28
C GLN A 46 -9.90 9.07 -2.73
N LEU A 47 -10.29 8.13 -3.59
CA LEU A 47 -9.35 7.13 -4.11
C LEU A 47 -8.13 7.79 -4.78
N TYR A 48 -8.36 8.75 -5.69
CA TYR A 48 -7.26 9.49 -6.33
C TYR A 48 -6.45 10.29 -5.32
N GLN A 49 -7.10 10.98 -4.38
CA GLN A 49 -6.40 11.75 -3.34
C GLN A 49 -5.47 10.87 -2.48
N HIS A 50 -5.94 9.71 -2.04
CA HIS A 50 -5.15 8.79 -1.22
C HIS A 50 -4.01 8.16 -2.03
N MET A 51 -4.28 7.81 -3.30
CA MET A 51 -3.26 7.29 -4.21
C MET A 51 -2.12 8.29 -4.45
N PHE A 52 -2.45 9.55 -4.77
CA PHE A 52 -1.43 10.58 -4.96
C PHE A 52 -0.71 10.95 -3.66
N TYR A 53 -1.42 10.98 -2.53
CA TYR A 53 -0.79 11.18 -1.22
C TYR A 53 0.32 10.17 -0.95
N ALA A 54 0.08 8.88 -1.21
CA ALA A 54 1.08 7.84 -1.01
C ALA A 54 2.31 8.04 -1.92
N VAL A 55 2.09 8.44 -3.18
CA VAL A 55 3.17 8.73 -4.14
C VAL A 55 3.98 9.96 -3.69
N ASP A 56 3.32 11.04 -3.28
CA ASP A 56 3.99 12.26 -2.80
C ASP A 56 4.82 11.97 -1.55
N LYS A 57 4.27 11.20 -0.61
CA LYS A 57 5.00 10.76 0.60
C LYS A 57 6.16 9.84 0.27
N TYR A 58 6.02 8.97 -0.73
CA TYR A 58 7.15 8.19 -1.22
C TYR A 58 8.25 9.09 -1.77
N LEU A 59 7.93 10.10 -2.58
CA LEU A 59 8.93 11.03 -3.14
C LEU A 59 9.59 11.90 -2.06
N ALA A 60 8.85 12.27 -1.02
CA ALA A 60 9.32 13.08 0.11
C ALA A 60 9.95 12.27 1.26
N LEU A 61 10.04 10.94 1.16
CA LEU A 61 10.38 10.06 2.29
C LEU A 61 11.65 10.49 3.02
N GLY A 62 12.73 10.79 2.30
CA GLY A 62 14.01 11.20 2.89
C GLY A 62 13.98 12.53 3.66
N LYS A 63 12.91 13.33 3.54
CA LYS A 63 12.70 14.57 4.29
C LYS A 63 11.70 14.39 5.43
N ASP A 64 10.64 13.62 5.18
CA ASP A 64 9.50 13.52 6.08
C ASP A 64 9.67 12.41 7.15
N SER A 65 10.47 11.37 6.88
CA SER A 65 10.62 10.26 7.81
C SER A 65 11.65 10.51 8.90
N LEU A 66 11.34 10.10 10.13
CA LEU A 66 12.31 10.05 11.23
C LEU A 66 13.34 8.92 11.06
N GLY A 67 12.94 7.82 10.41
CA GLY A 67 13.80 6.69 10.07
C GLY A 67 14.72 6.98 8.89
N ARG A 68 15.78 6.18 8.74
CA ARG A 68 16.65 6.22 7.55
C ARG A 68 16.22 5.14 6.56
N TYR A 69 15.52 5.56 5.52
CA TYR A 69 15.08 4.70 4.43
C TYR A 69 15.82 5.07 3.14
N ALA A 70 16.17 4.05 2.35
CA ALA A 70 16.80 4.21 1.06
C ALA A 70 15.97 3.49 -0.01
N TYR A 71 15.87 4.08 -1.19
CA TYR A 71 15.16 3.46 -2.31
C TYR A 71 16.00 2.35 -2.95
N ALA A 72 15.35 1.25 -3.29
CA ALA A 72 15.92 0.22 -4.14
C ALA A 72 15.44 0.42 -5.58
N ARG A 73 16.34 0.23 -6.56
CA ARG A 73 15.95 0.21 -7.98
C ARG A 73 15.36 -1.15 -8.32
N GLY A 74 14.15 -1.14 -8.86
CA GLY A 74 13.48 -2.31 -9.41
C GLY A 74 13.69 -2.44 -10.92
N ALA A 75 12.78 -3.18 -11.56
CA ALA A 75 12.77 -3.36 -13.01
C ALA A 75 12.68 -2.01 -13.75
N ASN A 76 13.39 -1.90 -14.87
CA ASN A 76 13.48 -0.67 -15.68
C ASN A 76 13.95 0.56 -14.89
N ALA A 77 14.76 0.36 -13.85
CA ALA A 77 15.29 1.42 -12.98
C ALA A 77 14.22 2.23 -12.19
N SER A 78 12.96 1.80 -12.19
CA SER A 78 11.94 2.42 -11.36
C SER A 78 12.08 1.99 -9.91
N ALA A 79 11.92 2.92 -8.97
CA ALA A 79 11.94 2.65 -7.54
C ALA A 79 10.53 2.45 -6.95
N LEU A 80 9.49 2.91 -7.65
CA LEU A 80 8.09 2.77 -7.29
C LEU A 80 7.27 2.32 -8.52
N ALA A 81 6.40 1.34 -8.33
CA ALA A 81 5.46 0.91 -9.36
C ALA A 81 4.04 0.97 -8.79
N LEU A 82 3.18 1.73 -9.45
CA LEU A 82 1.76 1.78 -9.17
C LEU A 82 1.03 1.01 -10.28
N CYS A 83 0.46 -0.14 -9.93
CA CYS A 83 -0.12 -1.07 -10.90
C CYS A 83 -1.65 -1.03 -10.82
N GLN A 84 -2.31 -0.90 -11.95
CA GLN A 84 -3.77 -0.97 -12.05
C GLN A 84 -4.18 -2.36 -12.48
N ARG A 85 -5.00 -3.06 -11.68
CA ARG A 85 -5.54 -4.37 -12.04
C ARG A 85 -7.01 -4.27 -12.37
N TYR A 86 -7.40 -4.70 -13.55
CA TYR A 86 -8.79 -4.61 -14.03
C TYR A 86 -9.14 -5.78 -14.96
N TYR A 87 -10.44 -6.07 -15.10
CA TYR A 87 -10.91 -7.10 -16.03
C TYR A 87 -10.65 -6.67 -17.47
N ARG A 88 -10.09 -7.58 -18.28
CA ARG A 88 -9.73 -7.33 -19.68
C ARG A 88 -10.91 -6.81 -20.50
N LYS A 89 -12.09 -7.34 -20.23
CA LYS A 89 -13.36 -6.87 -20.78
C LYS A 89 -14.37 -6.87 -19.64
N GLY A 90 -15.03 -5.75 -19.42
CA GLY A 90 -16.08 -5.62 -18.42
C GLY A 90 -17.07 -4.58 -18.90
N SER A 91 -18.20 -5.03 -19.43
CA SER A 91 -19.37 -4.19 -19.66
C SER A 91 -20.39 -4.57 -18.61
N ILE A 92 -20.78 -3.63 -17.77
CA ILE A 92 -21.79 -3.82 -16.73
C ILE A 92 -22.81 -2.70 -16.95
N ASP A 93 -24.04 -3.07 -17.29
CA ASP A 93 -25.16 -2.15 -17.45
C ASP A 93 -26.30 -2.60 -16.53
N PRO A 94 -26.34 -2.07 -15.29
CA PRO A 94 -27.37 -2.41 -14.33
C PRO A 94 -28.76 -1.97 -14.76
N ALA A 95 -28.90 -0.96 -15.63
CA ALA A 95 -30.22 -0.47 -16.06
C ALA A 95 -30.95 -1.48 -16.96
N ASN A 96 -30.18 -2.32 -17.66
CA ASN A 96 -30.68 -3.37 -18.56
C ASN A 96 -30.47 -4.79 -18.02
N ASP A 97 -30.08 -4.94 -16.74
CA ASP A 97 -29.75 -6.23 -16.11
C ASP A 97 -28.73 -7.08 -16.89
N THR A 98 -27.78 -6.44 -17.59
CA THR A 98 -26.79 -7.15 -18.41
C THR A 98 -25.35 -6.90 -17.96
N PHE A 99 -24.54 -7.95 -18.08
CA PHE A 99 -23.09 -7.84 -17.95
C PHE A 99 -22.38 -8.79 -18.90
N ASN A 100 -21.17 -8.41 -19.32
CA ASN A 100 -20.26 -9.24 -20.10
C ASN A 100 -18.84 -9.02 -19.58
N ILE A 101 -18.30 -10.03 -18.90
CA ILE A 101 -17.02 -9.97 -18.20
C ILE A 101 -16.10 -11.07 -18.72
N ASP A 102 -14.92 -10.68 -19.19
CA ASP A 102 -13.77 -11.58 -19.32
C ASP A 102 -12.98 -11.51 -17.99
N PRO A 103 -12.97 -12.58 -17.18
CA PRO A 103 -12.34 -12.57 -15.87
C PRO A 103 -10.81 -12.47 -15.93
N LYS A 104 -10.21 -12.52 -17.13
CA LYS A 104 -8.77 -12.31 -17.29
C LYS A 104 -8.37 -10.93 -16.76
N VAL A 105 -7.47 -10.92 -15.78
CA VAL A 105 -6.92 -9.69 -15.20
C VAL A 105 -5.80 -9.15 -16.07
N VAL A 106 -5.87 -7.86 -16.37
CA VAL A 106 -4.79 -7.07 -16.98
C VAL A 106 -4.10 -6.28 -15.87
N THR A 107 -2.80 -6.05 -16.00
CA THR A 107 -1.98 -5.22 -15.10
C THR A 107 -1.20 -4.23 -15.94
#